data_AF-A0A924KXT7-F1
#
_entry.id   AF-A0A924KXT7-F1
#
_cell.length_a   1.000
_cell.length_b   1.000
_cell.length_c   1.000
_cell.angle_alpha   90.00
_cell.angle_beta   90.00
_cell.angle_gamma   90.00
#
_symmetry.space_group_name_H-M   'P 1'
#
loop_
_entity.id
_entity.type
_entity.pdbx_description
1 polymer ?
#
loop_
_entity_poly.entity_id
_entity_poly.type
_entity_poly.pdbx_seq_one_letter_code
_entity_poly.pdbx_strand_id
1 'polypeptide(L)' 'MGNLLYIIAVILVIAWAIGFLGYHAGGVIHILLVIAIVAVLLKVIRGTAN' A
#
# COMPACT_ATOMS: atom_id res chain seq x y z
N MET A 1 3.86 -14.75 -14.15
CA MET A 1 3.22 -14.54 -12.82
C MET A 1 3.44 -13.13 -12.25
N GLY A 2 4.23 -12.24 -12.86
CA GLY A 2 4.43 -10.86 -12.36
C GLY A 2 3.24 -9.91 -12.55
N ASN A 3 2.37 -10.15 -13.52
CA ASN A 3 1.30 -9.21 -13.89
C ASN A 3 0.22 -9.07 -12.80
N LEU A 4 -0.15 -10.17 -12.12
CA LEU A 4 -1.17 -10.13 -11.07
C LEU A 4 -0.68 -9.39 -9.82
N LEU A 5 0.56 -9.67 -9.39
CA LEU A 5 1.18 -8.98 -8.25
C LEU A 5 1.38 -7.49 -8.54
N TYR A 6 1.74 -7.13 -9.78
CA TYR A 6 1.85 -5.75 -10.21
C TYR A 6 0.50 -5.03 -10.17
N ILE A 7 -0.58 -5.65 -10.68
CA ILE A 7 -1.93 -5.09 -10.62
C ILE A 7 -2.37 -4.87 -9.16
N ILE A 8 -2.12 -5.85 -8.27
CA ILE A 8 -2.42 -5.72 -6.85
C ILE A 8 -1.62 -4.55 -6.22
N ALA A 9 -0.34 -4.42 -6.55
CA ALA A 9 0.49 -3.32 -6.05
C ALA A 9 -0.04 -1.95 -6.50
N VAL A 10 -0.44 -1.81 -7.77
CA VAL A 10 -1.04 -0.58 -8.31
C VAL A 10 -2.36 -0.25 -7.61
N ILE A 11 -3.25 -1.23 -7.43
CA ILE A 11 -4.53 -1.03 -6.73
C ILE A 11 -4.28 -0.56 -5.29
N LEU A 12 -3.31 -1.15 -4.58
CA LEU A 12 -2.98 -0.75 -3.22
C LEU A 12 -2.45 0.68 -3.13
N VAL A 13 -1.61 1.10 -4.07
CA VAL A 13 -1.09 2.48 -4.11
C VAL A 13 -2.22 3.48 -4.36
N ILE A 14 -3.14 3.16 -5.29
CA ILE A 14 -4.29 4.02 -5.60
C ILE A 14 -5.25 4.12 -4.41
N ALA A 15 -5.60 2.98 -3.79
CA ALA A 15 -6.46 2.96 -2.60
C ALA A 15 -5.84 3.74 -1.43
N TRP A 16 -4.51 3.69 -1.25
CA TRP A 16 -3.82 4.52 -0.27
C TRP A 16 -3.93 6.01 -0.60
N ALA A 17 -3.65 6.42 -1.84
CA ALA A 17 -3.72 7.82 -2.25
C ALA A 17 -5.13 8.41 -2.05
N ILE A 18 -6.17 7.64 -2.38
CA ILE A 18 -7.57 8.04 -2.15
C ILE A 18 -7.87 8.15 -0.64
N GLY A 19 -7.40 7.20 0.17
CA GLY A 19 -7.56 7.24 1.62
C GLY A 19 -6.82 8.42 2.28
N PHE A 20 -5.61 8.72 1.82
CA PHE A 20 -4.79 9.83 2.31
C PHE A 20 -5.40 11.20 1.99
N LEU A 21 -5.92 11.36 0.76
CA LEU A 21 -6.42 12.65 0.28
C LEU A 21 -7.90 12.89 0.63
N GLY A 22 -8.71 11.83 0.64
CA GLY A 22 -10.16 11.91 0.88
C GLY A 22 -10.54 11.86 2.36
N TYR A 23 -9.71 11.27 3.21
CA TYR A 23 -9.96 11.21 4.64
C TYR A 23 -8.89 12.01 5.40
N HIS A 24 -9.26 13.22 5.83
CA HIS A 24 -8.70 13.86 7.03
C HIS A 24 -9.07 13.06 8.30
N ALA A 25 -9.00 11.73 8.24
CA ALA A 25 -9.28 10.85 9.34
C ALA A 25 -8.18 11.00 10.38
N GLY A 26 -8.56 11.33 11.61
CA GLY A 26 -7.65 11.60 12.73
C GLY A 26 -6.55 10.54 12.92
N GLY A 27 -5.48 10.95 13.61
CA GLY A 27 -4.14 10.34 13.56
C GLY A 27 -4.02 8.82 13.64
N VAL A 28 -4.99 8.11 14.25
CA VAL A 28 -4.99 6.64 14.34
C VAL A 28 -5.15 5.96 12.98
N ILE A 29 -6.10 6.42 12.14
CA ILE A 29 -6.31 5.82 10.81
C ILE A 29 -5.10 6.09 9.90
N HIS A 30 -4.45 7.23 10.08
CA HIS A 30 -3.25 7.59 9.35
C HIS A 30 -2.08 6.66 9.68
N ILE A 31 -1.85 6.37 10.96
CA ILE A 31 -0.78 5.46 11.41
C ILE A 31 -1.02 4.05 10.88
N LEU A 32 -2.25 3.54 10.95
CA LEU A 32 -2.60 2.22 10.41
C LEU A 32 -2.39 2.14 8.89
N LEU A 33 -2.73 3.20 8.14
CA LEU A 33 -2.45 3.30 6.70
C LEU A 33 -0.95 3.31 6.38
N VAL A 34 -0.15 4.09 7.12
CA VAL A 34 1.31 4.12 6.94
C VAL A 34 1.92 2.73 7.14
N ILE A 35 1.52 2.01 8.20
CA ILE A 35 1.97 0.64 8.46
C ILE A 35 1.58 -0.30 7.29
N ALA A 36 0.35 -0.17 6.77
CA ALA A 36 -0.11 -0.97 5.63
C ALA A 36 0.74 -0.75 4.37
N ILE A 37 1.11 0.50 4.04
CA ILE A 37 2.02 0.77 2.91
C ILE A 37 3.38 0.14 3.14
N VAL A 38 3.97 0.30 4.33
CA VAL A 38 5.31 -0.22 4.64
C VAL A 38 5.32 -1.75 4.52
N ALA A 39 4.30 -2.44 5.04
CA ALA A 39 4.18 -3.89 4.89
C ALA A 39 4.11 -4.34 3.42
N VAL A 40 3.45 -3.56 2.57
CA VAL A 40 3.29 -3.83 1.14
C VAL A 40 4.58 -3.56 0.38
N LEU A 41 5.26 -2.44 0.66
CA LEU A 41 6.59 -2.15 0.11
C LEU A 41 7.59 -3.25 0.47
N LEU A 42 7.62 -3.67 1.74
CA LEU A 42 8.48 -4.76 2.20
C LEU A 42 8.14 -6.08 1.48
N LYS A 43 6.85 -6.37 1.24
CA LYS A 43 6.41 -7.54 0.49
C LYS A 43 6.81 -7.48 -0.98
N VAL A 44 6.70 -6.33 -1.63
CA VAL A 44 7.11 -6.13 -3.03
C VAL A 44 8.63 -6.26 -3.17
N ILE A 45 9.40 -5.57 -2.31
CA ILE A 45 10.87 -5.61 -2.32
C ILE A 45 11.38 -7.04 -2.06
N ARG A 46 10.81 -7.75 -1.09
CA ARG A 46 11.17 -9.15 -0.81
C ARG A 46 10.69 -10.12 -1.89
N GLY A 47 9.57 -9.82 -2.55
CA GLY A 47 9.02 -10.62 -3.65
C GLY A 47 9.86 -10.57 -4.92
N THR A 48 10.71 -9.55 -5.09
CA THR A 48 11.67 -9.43 -6.21
C THR A 48 13.02 -10.10 -5.92
N ALA A 49 13.31 -10.42 -4.65
CA ALA A 49 14.59 -11.00 -4.24
C ALA A 49 14.68 -12.55 -4.33
N ASN A 50 13.72 -13.21 -4.99
CA ASN A 50 13.70 -14.67 -5.20
C ASN A 50 13.67 -15.01 -6.69
#